data_AF-A0A6G7ZCB5-F1
#
_entry.id   AF-A0A6G7ZCB5-F1
#
_cell.length_a   1.000
_cell.length_b   1.000
_cell.length_c   1.000
_cell.angle_alpha   90.00
_cell.angle_beta   90.00
_cell.angle_gamma   90.00
#
_symmetry.space_group_name_H-M   'P 1'
#
loop_
_entity.id
_entity.type
_entity.pdbx_description
1 polymer ?
#
loop_
_entity_poly.entity_id
_entity_poly.type
_entity_poly.pdbx_seq_one_letter_code
_entity_poly.pdbx_strand_id
1 'polypeptide(L)'
;MISLFLGFKQVWKIITNIGRRHETRAIIVLVFILLLAGTGFFTLYEGMLPLDALYFCFVTLMTIGYGDIVPVTALGKIFTMVYATLGVGIVGLLAGLFARECLSRTKFNVDSLE
;
A
#
# COMPACT_ATOMS: atom_id res chain seq x y z
N MET A 1 -26.97 18.74 -6.65
CA MET A 1 -26.28 18.68 -5.33
C MET A 1 -26.53 17.35 -4.61
N ILE A 2 -27.77 16.85 -4.55
CA ILE A 2 -28.10 15.56 -3.91
C ILE A 2 -27.46 14.34 -4.61
N SER A 3 -27.35 14.34 -5.94
CA SER A 3 -26.69 13.28 -6.72
C SER A 3 -25.19 13.11 -6.39
N LEU A 4 -24.49 14.22 -6.15
CA LEU A 4 -23.08 14.22 -5.75
C LEU A 4 -22.88 13.53 -4.39
N PHE A 5 -23.77 13.84 -3.44
CA PHE A 5 -23.70 13.30 -2.09
C PHE A 5 -24.04 11.80 -2.04
N LEU A 6 -24.99 11.37 -2.87
CA LEU A 6 -25.31 9.96 -3.05
C LEU A 6 -24.17 9.19 -3.72
N GLY A 7 -23.52 9.79 -4.73
CA GLY A 7 -22.33 9.23 -5.35
C GLY A 7 -21.20 9.02 -4.34
N PHE A 8 -20.96 9.99 -3.46
CA PHE A 8 -19.95 9.87 -2.41
C PHE A 8 -20.25 8.71 -1.44
N LYS A 9 -21.50 8.56 -0.99
CA LYS A 9 -21.91 7.41 -0.15
C LYS A 9 -21.76 6.07 -0.86
N GLN A 10 -22.05 6.01 -2.16
CA GLN A 10 -21.89 4.79 -2.95
C GLN A 10 -20.41 4.38 -3.05
N VAL A 11 -19.53 5.33 -3.37
CA VAL A 11 -18.08 5.11 -3.40
C VAL A 11 -17.57 4.63 -2.04
N TRP A 12 -18.01 5.26 -0.95
CA TRP A 12 -17.63 4.87 0.40
C TRP A 12 -18.05 3.43 0.74
N LYS A 13 -19.26 3.03 0.35
CA LYS A 13 -19.77 1.67 0.56
C LYS A 13 -18.99 0.63 -0.27
N ILE A 14 -18.56 0.99 -1.47
CA ILE A 14 -17.75 0.13 -2.34
C ILE A 14 -16.35 -0.06 -1.73
N ILE A 15 -15.68 1.02 -1.32
CA ILE A 15 -14.35 0.98 -0.69
C ILE A 15 -14.37 0.08 0.56
N THR A 16 -15.36 0.28 1.43
CA THR A 16 -15.50 -0.51 2.66
C THR A 16 -15.81 -1.98 2.39
N ASN A 17 -16.55 -2.30 1.32
CA ASN A 17 -16.80 -3.69 0.92
C ASN A 17 -15.57 -4.37 0.29
N ILE A 18 -14.80 -3.67 -0.55
CA ILE A 18 -13.55 -4.18 -1.12
C ILE A 18 -12.54 -4.49 0.00
N GLY A 19 -12.44 -3.59 0.99
CA GLY A 19 -11.59 -3.78 2.17
C GLY A 19 -12.00 -4.94 3.08
N ARG A 20 -13.12 -5.63 2.82
CA ARG A 20 -13.51 -6.84 3.56
C ARG A 20 -13.07 -8.15 2.89
N ARG A 21 -12.59 -8.12 1.65
CA ARG A 21 -12.05 -9.31 0.98
C ARG A 21 -10.78 -9.79 1.69
N HIS A 22 -10.65 -11.09 1.87
CA HIS A 22 -9.55 -11.69 2.65
C HIS A 22 -8.17 -11.37 2.05
N GLU A 23 -8.06 -11.34 0.71
CA GLU A 23 -6.84 -10.96 -0.02
C GLU A 23 -6.45 -9.49 0.26
N THR A 24 -7.40 -8.56 0.11
CA THR A 24 -7.18 -7.13 0.36
C THR A 24 -6.86 -6.85 1.83
N ARG A 25 -7.54 -7.54 2.76
CA ARG A 25 -7.24 -7.45 4.19
C ARG A 25 -5.83 -7.92 4.52
N ALA A 26 -5.39 -9.04 3.95
CA ALA A 26 -4.05 -9.56 4.18
C ALA A 26 -2.97 -8.57 3.71
N ILE A 27 -3.15 -7.94 2.55
CA ILE A 27 -2.21 -6.93 2.04
C ILE A 27 -2.19 -5.68 2.91
N ILE A 28 -3.37 -5.19 3.36
CA ILE A 28 -3.44 -4.04 4.27
C ILE A 28 -2.69 -4.36 5.58
N VAL A 29 -2.96 -5.52 6.19
CA VAL A 29 -2.28 -5.94 7.42
C VAL A 29 -0.78 -6.06 7.21
N LEU A 30 -0.34 -6.65 6.09
CA LEU A 30 1.08 -6.76 5.74
C LEU A 30 1.74 -5.39 5.61
N VAL A 31 1.10 -4.43 4.93
CA VAL A 31 1.59 -3.04 4.82
C VAL A 31 1.74 -2.40 6.19
N PHE A 32 0.72 -2.52 7.06
CA PHE A 32 0.80 -1.98 8.41
C PHE A 32 1.94 -2.62 9.23
N ILE A 33 2.12 -3.94 9.13
CA ILE A 33 3.23 -4.64 9.79
C ILE A 33 4.58 -4.13 9.29
N LEU A 34 4.76 -4.00 7.97
CA LEU A 34 6.00 -3.51 7.38
C LEU A 34 6.29 -2.06 7.76
N LEU A 35 5.27 -1.19 7.80
CA LEU A 35 5.44 0.18 8.26
C LEU A 35 5.86 0.23 9.73
N LEU A 36 5.21 -0.51 10.61
CA LEU A 36 5.56 -0.52 12.04
C LEU A 36 6.95 -1.12 12.28
N ALA A 37 7.28 -2.21 11.58
CA ALA A 37 8.58 -2.85 11.67
C ALA A 37 9.71 -1.96 11.13
N GLY A 38 9.51 -1.34 9.97
CA GLY A 38 10.45 -0.41 9.37
C GLY A 38 10.67 0.83 10.25
N THR A 39 9.59 1.46 10.73
CA THR A 39 9.67 2.61 11.63
C THR A 39 10.45 2.26 12.90
N GLY A 40 10.15 1.12 13.53
CA GLY A 40 10.87 0.65 14.70
C GLY A 40 12.37 0.43 14.42
N PHE A 41 12.70 -0.15 13.26
CA PHE A 41 14.08 -0.35 12.85
C PHE A 41 14.82 0.99 12.66
N PHE A 42 14.28 1.93 11.88
CA PHE A 42 14.97 3.20 11.61
C PHE A 42 15.05 4.12 12.83
N THR A 43 14.05 4.11 13.72
CA THR A 43 14.15 4.84 14.99
C THR A 43 15.22 4.27 15.91
N LEU A 44 15.38 2.94 15.98
CA LEU A 44 16.37 2.30 16.86
C LEU A 44 17.80 2.34 16.31
N TYR A 45 17.98 2.14 14.99
CA TYR A 45 19.31 1.99 14.38
C TYR A 45 19.84 3.25 13.69
N GLU A 46 18.98 4.10 13.13
CA GLU A 46 19.39 5.38 12.53
C GLU A 46 19.11 6.57 13.46
N GLY A 47 18.45 6.36 14.61
CA GLY A 47 18.12 7.44 15.54
C GLY A 47 17.10 8.44 14.99
N MET A 48 16.37 8.07 13.92
CA MET A 48 15.37 8.93 13.31
C MET A 48 14.18 9.15 14.25
N LEU A 49 13.63 10.36 14.25
CA LEU A 49 12.36 10.62 14.93
C LEU A 49 11.29 9.64 14.42
N PRO A 50 10.38 9.12 15.27
CA PRO A 50 9.38 8.13 14.83
C PRO A 50 8.52 8.59 13.65
N LEU A 51 8.21 9.89 13.57
CA LEU A 51 7.49 10.49 12.45
C LEU A 51 8.30 10.49 11.15
N ASP A 52 9.59 10.83 11.24
CA ASP A 52 10.50 10.85 10.08
C ASP A 52 10.80 9.42 9.59
N ALA A 53 10.97 8.47 10.50
CA ALA A 53 11.12 7.06 10.20
C ALA A 53 9.86 6.48 9.53
N LEU A 54 8.67 6.81 10.04
CA LEU A 54 7.40 6.40 9.43
C LEU A 54 7.23 7.00 8.04
N TYR A 55 7.56 8.29 7.89
CA TYR A 55 7.54 8.98 6.61
C TYR A 55 8.47 8.31 5.60
N PHE A 56 9.72 8.05 5.99
CA PHE A 56 10.71 7.36 5.16
C PHE A 56 10.22 5.97 4.75
N CYS A 57 9.69 5.19 5.69
CA CYS A 57 9.14 3.86 5.43
C CYS A 57 7.95 3.91 4.46
N PHE A 58 7.05 4.87 4.63
CA PHE A 58 5.88 5.05 3.77
C PHE A 58 6.28 5.42 2.34
N VAL A 59 7.12 6.45 2.19
CA VAL A 59 7.60 6.95 0.90
C VAL A 59 8.41 5.89 0.16
N THR A 60 9.20 5.08 0.88
CA THR A 60 9.96 3.96 0.30
C THR A 60 9.04 2.81 -0.09
N LEU A 61 8.08 2.43 0.76
CA LEU A 61 7.16 1.32 0.49
C LEU A 61 6.23 1.63 -0.70
N MET A 62 5.80 2.88 -0.82
CA MET A 62 5.00 3.37 -1.94
C MET A 62 5.82 3.68 -3.19
N THR A 63 7.13 3.42 -3.18
CA THR A 63 8.05 3.69 -4.30
C THR A 63 8.10 5.17 -4.74
N ILE A 64 7.71 6.09 -3.85
CA ILE A 64 7.76 7.54 -4.11
C ILE A 64 9.20 8.04 -4.04
N GLY A 65 9.93 7.67 -2.97
CA GLY A 65 11.37 7.88 -2.84
C GLY A 65 11.88 9.32 -2.99
N TYR A 66 11.38 10.28 -2.18
CA TYR A 66 11.79 11.69 -2.29
C TYR A 66 13.28 11.95 -2.05
N GLY A 67 13.95 11.12 -1.24
CA GLY A 67 15.41 11.20 -1.01
C GLY A 67 15.85 12.35 -0.10
N ASP A 68 14.90 13.00 0.58
CA ASP A 68 15.10 14.04 1.59
C ASP A 68 15.58 13.47 2.94
N ILE A 69 15.04 12.32 3.33
CA ILE A 69 15.50 11.51 4.47
C ILE A 69 16.09 10.22 3.94
N VAL A 70 17.30 9.87 4.38
CA VAL A 70 18.01 8.66 3.94
C VAL A 70 18.77 8.02 5.10
N PRO A 71 18.89 6.68 5.14
CA PRO A 71 19.72 6.00 6.13
C PRO A 71 21.20 6.27 5.84
N VAL A 72 21.94 6.57 6.90
CA VAL A 72 23.37 6.88 6.84
C VAL A 72 24.21 5.63 7.11
N THR A 73 23.74 4.75 7.99
CA THR A 73 24.48 3.55 8.39
C THR A 73 24.51 2.49 7.28
N ALA A 74 25.57 1.67 7.26
CA ALA A 74 25.68 0.55 6.32
C ALA A 74 24.52 -0.45 6.50
N LEU A 75 24.13 -0.72 7.75
CA LEU A 75 23.02 -1.62 8.07
C LEU A 75 21.68 -1.05 7.58
N GLY A 76 21.44 0.25 7.80
CA GLY A 76 20.23 0.92 7.32
C GLY A 76 20.10 0.91 5.80
N LYS A 77 21.22 1.08 5.07
CA LYS A 77 21.23 0.96 3.60
C LYS A 77 20.87 -0.45 3.14
N ILE A 78 21.46 -1.48 3.73
CA ILE A 78 21.15 -2.89 3.40
C ILE A 78 19.68 -3.19 3.71
N PHE A 79 19.19 -2.77 4.86
CA PHE A 79 17.79 -2.92 5.24
C PHE A 79 16.86 -2.24 4.23
N THR A 80 17.17 -1.01 3.84
CA THR A 80 16.40 -0.27 2.81
C THR A 80 16.38 -1.00 1.47
N MET A 81 17.47 -1.63 1.03
CA MET A 81 17.47 -2.40 -0.23
C MET A 81 16.48 -3.57 -0.17
N VAL A 82 16.47 -4.32 0.94
CA VAL A 82 15.51 -5.43 1.14
C VAL A 82 14.09 -4.89 1.26
N TYR A 83 13.89 -3.83 2.05
CA TYR A 83 12.60 -3.20 2.28
C TYR A 83 11.99 -2.62 1.01
N ALA A 84 12.79 -1.95 0.17
CA ALA A 84 12.35 -1.42 -1.12
C ALA A 84 11.90 -2.53 -2.09
N THR A 85 12.59 -3.68 -2.09
CA THR A 85 12.21 -4.84 -2.91
C THR A 85 10.83 -5.38 -2.50
N LEU A 86 10.54 -5.44 -1.19
CA LEU A 86 9.21 -5.82 -0.69
C LEU A 86 8.15 -4.79 -1.10
N GLY A 87 8.48 -3.50 -1.07
CA GLY A 87 7.60 -2.41 -1.52
C GLY A 87 7.14 -2.58 -2.96
N VAL A 88 8.07 -2.87 -3.88
CA VAL A 88 7.74 -3.14 -5.29
C VAL A 88 6.76 -4.33 -5.41
N GLY A 89 6.98 -5.40 -4.64
CA GLY A 89 6.07 -6.54 -4.60
C GLY A 89 4.65 -6.17 -4.17
N ILE A 90 4.52 -5.32 -3.14
CA ILE A 90 3.23 -4.85 -2.64
C ILE A 90 2.50 -4.00 -3.69
N VAL A 91 3.21 -3.05 -4.33
CA VAL A 91 2.63 -2.22 -5.39
C VAL A 91 2.13 -3.10 -6.54
N GLY A 92 2.91 -4.13 -6.92
CA GLY A 92 2.50 -5.12 -7.92
C GLY A 92 1.25 -5.91 -7.53
N LEU A 93 1.15 -6.37 -6.27
CA LEU A 93 -0.03 -7.07 -5.75
C LEU A 93 -1.27 -6.18 -5.76
N LEU A 94 -1.13 -4.91 -5.37
CA LEU A 94 -2.22 -3.94 -5.41
C LEU A 94 -2.69 -3.72 -6.85
N ALA A 95 -1.77 -3.49 -7.79
CA ALA A 95 -2.08 -3.35 -9.21
C ALA A 95 -2.80 -4.59 -9.78
N GLY A 96 -2.34 -5.79 -9.40
CA GLY A 96 -2.96 -7.05 -9.78
C GLY A 96 -4.40 -7.21 -9.25
N LEU A 97 -4.67 -6.81 -8.01
CA LEU A 97 -6.03 -6.80 -7.46
C LEU A 97 -6.95 -5.85 -8.22
N PHE A 98 -6.47 -4.64 -8.52
CA PHE A 98 -7.23 -3.69 -9.33
C PHE A 98 -7.53 -4.25 -10.73
N ALA A 99 -6.53 -4.84 -11.38
CA ALA A 99 -6.70 -5.48 -12.68
C ALA A 99 -7.73 -6.62 -12.65
N ARG A 100 -7.70 -7.49 -11.62
CA ARG A 100 -8.68 -8.58 -11.44
C ARG A 100 -10.11 -8.06 -11.30
N GLU A 101 -10.32 -7.01 -10.52
CA GLU A 101 -11.64 -6.43 -10.33
C GLU A 101 -12.15 -5.78 -11.65
N CYS A 102 -11.29 -5.08 -12.40
CA CYS A 102 -11.62 -4.56 -13.73
C CYS A 102 -12.00 -5.69 -14.71
N LEU A 103 -11.20 -6.75 -14.78
CA LEU A 103 -11.43 -7.90 -15.67
C LEU A 103 -12.68 -8.70 -15.30
N SER A 104 -12.99 -8.82 -14.00
CA SER A 104 -14.20 -9.52 -13.54
C SER A 104 -15.49 -8.85 -14.01
N ARG A 105 -15.48 -7.52 -14.21
CA ARG A 105 -16.60 -6.78 -14.77
C ARG A 105 -16.77 -7.01 -16.27
N THR A 106 -15.66 -7.22 -16.99
CA THR A 106 -15.71 -7.52 -18.42
C THR A 106 -16.23 -8.92 -18.70
N LYS A 107 -15.78 -9.95 -17.97
CA LYS A 107 -16.27 -11.34 -18.14
C LYS A 107 -17.78 -11.46 -17.90
N PHE A 108 -18.28 -10.83 -16.83
CA PHE A 108 -19.72 -10.84 -16.51
C PHE A 108 -20.60 -10.21 -17.61
N ASN A 109 -20.04 -9.30 -18.42
CA ASN A 109 -20.76 -8.63 -19.51
C ASN A 109 -20.71 -9.42 -20.83
N VAL A 110 -19.81 -10.40 -20.96
CA VAL A 110 -19.70 -11.26 -22.15
C VAL A 110 -20.59 -12.49 -21.99
N ASP A 111 -20.59 -13.13 -20.81
CA ASP A 111 -21.44 -14.29 -20.51
C ASP A 111 -22.95 -13.95 -20.51
N SER A 112 -23.31 -12.67 -20.43
CA SER A 112 -24.70 -12.19 -20.55
C SER A 112 -25.17 -11.96 -21.99
N LEU A 113 -24.27 -12.11 -22.97
CA LEU A 113 -24.55 -11.93 -24.40
C LEU A 113 -24.63 -13.26 -25.17
N GLU A 114 -24.33 -14.38 -24.51
CA GLU A 114 -24.55 -15.77 -25.00
C GLU A 114 -25.84 -16.37 -24.41
#